data_AF-A0A482ZY85-F1
#
_entry.id   AF-A0A482ZY85-F1
#
_cell.length_a   1.000
_cell.length_b   1.000
_cell.length_c   1.000
_cell.angle_alpha   90.00
_cell.angle_beta   90.00
_cell.angle_gamma   90.00
#
_symmetry.space_group_name_H-M   'P 1'
#
loop_
_entity.id
_entity.type
_entity.pdbx_description
1 polymer ?
#
loop_
_entity_poly.entity_id
_entity_poly.type
_entity_poly.pdbx_seq_one_letter_code
_entity_poly.pdbx_strand_id
1 'polypeptide(L)' 'MVRNIVGTLLKIGKGERAVEWMLDVLESKDRKKAGATAPPQGLYFIKAFYPSALGLGED' A
#
# COMPACT_ATOMS: atom_id res chain seq x y z
N MET A 1 -4.89 4.46 -0.37
CA MET A 1 -3.79 4.14 0.56
C MET A 1 -3.01 2.89 0.11
N VAL A 2 -3.52 1.65 0.24
CA VAL A 2 -2.79 0.42 -0.18
C VAL A 2 -2.30 0.45 -1.63
N ARG A 3 -3.20 0.70 -2.60
CA ARG A 3 -2.85 0.76 -4.04
C ARG A 3 -1.85 1.88 -4.40
N ASN A 4 -1.75 2.94 -3.58
CA ASN A 4 -0.73 3.99 -3.79
C ASN A 4 0.65 3.50 -3.35
N ILE A 5 0.71 2.81 -2.21
CA ILE A 5 1.94 2.18 -1.71
C ILE A 5 2.42 1.14 -2.73
N VAL A 6 1.55 0.22 -3.14
CA VAL A 6 1.86 -0.79 -4.16
C VAL A 6 2.34 -0.14 -5.45
N GLY A 7 1.65 0.90 -5.94
CA GLY A 7 2.06 1.62 -7.14
C GLY A 7 3.44 2.28 -7.06
N THR A 8 3.83 2.74 -5.86
CA THR A 8 5.17 3.30 -5.60
C THR A 8 6.22 2.19 -5.54
N LEU A 9 5.94 1.11 -4.81
CA LEU A 9 6.83 -0.05 -4.71
C LEU A 9 7.04 -0.75 -6.06
N LEU A 10 6.05 -0.76 -6.95
CA LEU A 10 6.21 -1.31 -8.31
C LEU A 10 7.27 -0.59 -9.14
N LYS A 11 7.42 0.73 -8.96
CA LYS A 11 8.50 1.49 -9.62
C LYS A 11 9.88 1.08 -9.09
N ILE A 12 9.97 0.84 -7.78
CA ILE A 12 11.19 0.39 -7.11
C ILE A 12 11.54 -1.04 -7.55
N GLY A 13 10.58 -1.97 -7.50
CA GLY A 13 10.78 -3.36 -7.90
C GLY A 13 11.14 -3.55 -9.38
N LYS A 14 10.81 -2.58 -10.24
CA LYS A 14 11.23 -2.54 -11.65
C LYS A 14 12.59 -1.86 -11.89
N GLY A 15 13.24 -1.35 -10.84
CA GLY A 15 14.49 -0.60 -10.94
C GLY A 15 14.36 0.82 -11.47
N GLU A 16 13.14 1.34 -11.63
CA GLU A 16 12.89 2.71 -12.13
C GLU A 16 13.17 3.79 -11.08
N ARG A 17 13.19 3.40 -9.80
CA ARG A 17 13.48 4.26 -8.64
C ARG A 17 14.29 3.47 -7.60
N ALA A 18 15.15 4.16 -6.87
CA ALA A 18 15.90 3.58 -5.76
C ALA A 18 14.98 3.24 -4.57
N VAL A 19 15.42 2.37 -3.66
CA VAL A 19 14.62 1.92 -2.50
C VAL A 19 14.34 3.08 -1.54
N GLU A 20 15.32 3.98 -1.39
CA GLU A 20 15.29 5.15 -0.52
C GLU A 20 14.18 6.14 -0.91
N TRP A 21 13.76 6.13 -2.19
CA TRP A 21 12.68 6.99 -2.68
C TRP A 21 11.37 6.80 -1.91
N MET A 22 11.11 5.61 -1.34
CA MET A 22 9.92 5.39 -0.52
C MET A 22 9.91 6.28 0.73
N LEU A 23 11.08 6.51 1.35
CA LEU A 23 11.20 7.41 2.50
C LEU A 23 10.96 8.86 2.06
N ASP A 24 11.56 9.29 0.96
CA ASP A 24 11.35 10.65 0.41
C ASP A 24 9.86 10.95 0.16
N VAL A 25 9.14 9.98 -0.40
CA VAL A 25 7.69 10.09 -0.68
C VAL A 25 6.87 10.19 0.61
N LEU A 26 7.25 9.44 1.64
CA LEU A 26 6.55 9.45 2.92
C LEU A 26 6.78 10.77 3.66
N GLU A 27 8.02 11.23 3.72
CA GLU A 27 8.43 12.47 4.38
C GLU A 27 7.84 13.70 3.70
N SER A 28 7.72 13.66 2.37
CA SER A 28 7.17 14.80 1.62
C SER A 28 5.69 15.04 1.86
N LYS A 29 4.95 14.04 2.38
CA LYS A 29 3.49 14.09 2.58
C LYS A 29 2.72 14.57 1.33
N ASP A 30 3.27 14.29 0.14
CA ASP A 30 2.77 14.81 -1.14
C ASP A 30 2.46 13.66 -2.09
N ARG A 31 1.18 13.48 -2.41
CA ARG A 31 0.70 12.42 -3.30
C ARG A 31 1.30 12.51 -4.70
N LYS A 32 1.64 13.71 -5.17
CA LYS A 32 2.21 13.90 -6.51
C LYS A 32 3.61 13.29 -6.64
N LYS A 33 4.32 13.12 -5.52
CA LYS A 33 5.64 12.48 -5.49
C LYS A 33 5.57 10.95 -5.47
N ALA A 34 4.44 10.37 -5.08
CA ALA A 34 4.25 8.92 -5.05
C ALA A 34 3.99 8.34 -6.46
N GLY A 35 4.19 7.03 -6.61
CA GLY A 35 3.87 6.31 -7.84
C GLY A 35 2.39 6.39 -8.25
N ALA A 36 2.11 6.04 -9.51
CA ALA A 36 0.73 5.94 -10.00
C ALA A 36 -0.08 4.94 -9.16
N THR A 37 -1.37 5.21 -8.93
CA THR A 37 -2.22 4.28 -8.18
C THR A 37 -2.29 2.94 -8.91
N ALA A 38 -1.94 1.84 -8.24
CA ALA A 38 -2.03 0.50 -8.83
C ALA A 38 -3.49 0.19 -9.29
N PRO A 39 -3.70 -0.65 -10.32
CA PRO A 39 -5.04 -1.03 -10.75
C PRO A 39 -5.85 -1.72 -9.63
N PRO A 40 -7.19 -1.55 -9.58
CA PRO A 40 -8.01 -2.07 -8.49
C PRO A 40 -8.14 -3.60 -8.49
N GLN A 41 -8.14 -4.24 -9.66
CA GLN A 41 -8.43 -5.66 -9.82
C GLN A 41 -7.40 -6.61 -9.16
N GLY A 42 -6.22 -6.10 -8.81
CA GLY A 42 -5.20 -6.87 -8.10
C GLY A 42 -5.28 -6.78 -6.57
N LEU A 43 -6.22 -6.00 -6.02
CA LEU A 43 -6.37 -5.85 -4.57
C LEU A 43 -7.52 -6.73 -4.06
N TYR A 44 -7.22 -7.55 -3.05
CA TYR A 44 -8.20 -8.38 -2.35
C TYR A 44 -8.26 -7.98 -0.88
N PHE A 45 -9.47 -7.79 -0.36
CA PHE A 45 -9.70 -7.66 1.07
C PHE A 45 -9.74 -9.07 1.67
N ILE A 46 -8.81 -9.37 2.58
CA ILE A 46 -8.65 -10.72 3.14
C ILE A 46 -9.53 -10.90 4.38
N LYS A 47 -9.34 -10.04 5.39
CA LYS A 47 -10.12 -10.09 6.63
C LYS A 47 -10.08 -8.79 7.41
N ALA A 48 -11.05 -8.64 8.31
CA ALA A 48 -11.02 -7.67 9.40
C ALA A 48 -10.92 -8.43 10.72
N PHE A 49 -10.18 -7.85 11.68
CA PHE A 49 -10.04 -8.40 13.02
C PHE A 49 -11.00 -7.68 13.97
N TYR A 50 -11.73 -8.45 14.76
CA TYR A 50 -12.63 -7.96 15.79
C TYR A 50 -12.23 -8.52 17.16
N PRO A 51 -12.50 -7.79 18.26
CA PRO A 51 -12.33 -8.34 19.60
C PRO A 51 -13.10 -9.64 19.79
N SER A 52 -12.45 -10.65 20.38
CA SER A 52 -13.04 -11.99 20.56
C SER A 52 -14.36 -11.97 21.33
N ALA A 53 -14.53 -11.04 22.28
CA ALA A 53 -15.75 -10.88 23.07
C ALA A 53 -17.01 -10.59 22.24
N LEU A 54 -16.85 -10.16 20.99
CA LEU A 54 -17.98 -9.88 20.10
C LEU A 54 -18.46 -11.11 19.32
N GLY A 55 -17.69 -12.21 19.30
CA GLY A 55 -18.06 -13.43 18.57
C GLY A 55 -18.17 -13.25 17.04
N LEU A 56 -17.50 -12.22 16.49
CA LEU A 56 -17.60 -11.83 15.06
C LEU A 56 -16.43 -12.31 14.21
N GLY A 57 -15.52 -13.11 14.77
CA GLY A 57 -14.38 -13.65 14.04
C GLY A 57 -13.98 -15.01 14.61
N GLU A 58 -14.24 -16.06 13.84
CA GLU A 58 -13.58 -17.35 13.97
C GLU A 58 -12.86 -17.64 12.64
N ASP A 59 -11.60 -18.08 12.77
CA ASP A 59 -10.60 -18.43 11.74
C ASP A 59 -10.26 -17.40 10.62
#